data_AF-M1EDY2-F1
#
_entry.id   AF-M1EDY2-F1
#
_cell.length_a   1.000
_cell.length_b   1.000
_cell.length_c   1.000
_cell.angle_alpha   90.00
_cell.angle_beta   90.00
_cell.angle_gamma   90.00
#
_symmetry.space_group_name_H-M   'P 1'
#
loop_
_entity.id
_entity.type
_entity.pdbx_description
1 polymer ?
#
loop_
_entity_poly.entity_id
_entity_poly.type
_entity_poly.pdbx_seq_one_letter_code
_entity_poly.pdbx_strand_id
1 'polypeptide(L)'
;EDIDLFDMEQFKSSFVKILQRALKNVTVSFRDAEENAVWIRIAWGTQYRKPNQYKPVYVVYYSQTPYAFTSFCPLKSNMPLLGQALTVASNHHKIVKMDLRSRYLDSLKAIVFKQYNRTFETHNSTVPLQDRTLELDIH
;
A
#
# COMPACT_ATOMS: atom_id res chain seq x y z
N GLU A 1 -16.95 -14.88 -13.58
CA GLU A 1 -15.60 -14.47 -13.12
C GLU A 1 -15.78 -13.70 -11.83
N ASP A 2 -15.52 -14.35 -10.71
CA ASP A 2 -15.57 -13.70 -9.40
C ASP A 2 -14.47 -12.65 -9.36
N ILE A 3 -14.87 -11.38 -9.44
CA ILE A 3 -13.99 -10.25 -9.17
C ILE A 3 -13.52 -10.46 -7.73
N ASP A 4 -12.26 -10.81 -7.54
CA ASP A 4 -11.60 -10.94 -6.24
C ASP A 4 -11.59 -9.56 -5.57
N LEU A 5 -12.74 -9.20 -5.01
CA LEU A 5 -13.00 -7.91 -4.40
C LEU A 5 -12.19 -7.92 -3.11
N PHE A 6 -11.07 -7.20 -3.13
CA PHE A 6 -10.17 -7.09 -1.98
C PHE A 6 -10.96 -6.83 -0.69
N ASP A 7 -11.00 -7.84 0.19
CA ASP A 7 -11.73 -7.74 1.46
C ASP A 7 -10.91 -6.91 2.46
N MET A 8 -11.35 -5.67 2.65
CA MET A 8 -10.73 -4.74 3.59
C MET A 8 -10.81 -5.23 5.04
N GLU A 9 -11.86 -5.96 5.41
CA GLU A 9 -11.99 -6.50 6.77
C GLU A 9 -11.01 -7.64 7.01
N GLN A 10 -10.81 -8.50 6.01
CA GLN A 10 -9.75 -9.52 6.04
C GLN A 10 -8.35 -8.88 6.12
N PHE A 11 -8.11 -7.80 5.37
CA PHE A 11 -6.88 -7.01 5.46
C PHE A 11 -6.66 -6.46 6.87
N LYS A 12 -7.64 -5.74 7.43
CA LYS A 12 -7.56 -5.16 8.79
C LYS A 12 -7.27 -6.23 9.83
N SER A 13 -7.99 -7.35 9.79
CA SER A 13 -7.83 -8.48 10.72
C SER A 13 -6.44 -9.11 10.61
N SER A 14 -5.99 -9.39 9.39
CA SER A 14 -4.68 -9.99 9.13
C SER A 14 -3.55 -9.07 9.56
N PHE A 15 -3.65 -7.78 9.24
CA PHE A 15 -2.68 -6.76 9.61
C PHE A 15 -2.48 -6.67 11.13
N VAL A 16 -3.59 -6.61 11.89
CA VAL A 16 -3.53 -6.59 13.37
C VAL A 16 -2.88 -7.86 13.91
N LYS A 17 -3.28 -9.04 13.40
CA LYS A 17 -2.73 -10.33 13.86
C LYS A 17 -1.23 -10.42 13.64
N ILE A 18 -0.72 -9.96 12.49
CA ILE A 18 0.72 -9.99 12.20
C ILE A 18 1.48 -9.10 13.18
N LEU A 19 1.01 -7.87 13.41
CA LEU A 19 1.69 -6.95 14.32
C LEU A 19 1.63 -7.40 15.78
N GLN A 20 0.50 -7.93 16.24
CA GLN A 20 0.34 -8.43 17.61
C GLN A 20 1.15 -9.71 17.88
N ARG A 21 1.35 -10.56 16.86
CA ARG A 21 2.24 -11.72 16.96
C ARG A 21 3.71 -11.32 17.10
N ALA A 22 4.12 -10.27 16.39
CA ALA A 22 5.49 -9.77 16.45
C ALA A 22 5.79 -8.91 17.68
N LEU A 23 4.80 -8.14 18.17
CA LEU A 23 4.96 -7.22 19.29
C LEU A 23 3.81 -7.35 20.28
N LYS A 24 4.16 -7.70 21.53
CA LYS A 24 3.19 -7.81 22.64
C LYS A 24 2.45 -6.50 22.94
N ASN A 25 3.14 -5.37 22.77
CA ASN A 25 2.62 -4.04 23.07
C ASN A 25 2.53 -3.21 21.79
N VAL A 26 1.43 -3.33 21.08
CA VAL A 26 1.09 -2.48 19.92
C VAL A 26 -0.39 -2.12 19.98
N THR A 27 -0.73 -0.88 19.63
CA THR A 27 -2.13 -0.46 19.44
C THR A 27 -2.32 -0.07 18.00
N VAL A 28 -3.27 -0.72 17.33
CA VAL A 28 -3.66 -0.42 15.95
C VAL A 28 -5.10 0.05 15.96
N SER A 29 -5.38 1.13 15.25
CA SER A 29 -6.74 1.65 15.08
C SER A 29 -6.97 2.00 13.61
N PHE A 30 -8.16 1.74 13.13
CA PHE A 30 -8.55 2.00 11.75
C PHE A 30 -9.58 3.12 11.70
N ARG A 31 -9.53 3.90 10.63
CA ARG A 31 -10.57 4.84 10.24
C ARG A 31 -10.75 4.71 8.74
N ASP A 32 -11.94 4.32 8.33
CA ASP A 32 -12.30 4.30 6.92
C ASP A 32 -12.43 5.74 6.43
N ALA A 33 -11.92 5.99 5.23
CA ALA A 33 -12.01 7.26 4.54
C ALA A 33 -12.63 7.06 3.17
N GLU A 34 -12.95 8.18 2.52
CA GLU A 34 -13.46 8.19 1.15
C GLU A 34 -12.48 7.51 0.18
N GLU A 35 -12.99 7.07 -0.98
CA GLU A 35 -12.22 6.40 -2.04
C GLU A 35 -11.61 5.03 -1.68
N ASN A 36 -12.26 4.24 -0.83
CA ASN A 36 -11.78 2.92 -0.40
C ASN A 36 -10.38 2.98 0.27
N ALA A 37 -10.12 4.09 0.95
CA ALA A 37 -8.91 4.30 1.71
C ALA A 37 -9.13 3.95 3.19
N VAL A 38 -8.10 3.41 3.84
CA VAL A 38 -8.08 3.19 5.27
C VAL A 38 -6.92 3.94 5.90
N TRP A 39 -7.24 4.72 6.93
CA TRP A 39 -6.27 5.33 7.83
C TRP A 39 -5.97 4.37 8.95
N ILE A 40 -4.70 4.02 9.09
CA ILE A 40 -4.20 3.11 10.11
C ILE A 40 -3.34 3.93 11.07
N ARG A 41 -3.78 4.02 12.32
CA ARG A 41 -2.99 4.61 13.40
C ARG A 41 -2.31 3.51 14.19
N ILE A 42 -0.99 3.57 14.32
CA ILE A 42 -0.18 2.56 14.98
C ILE A 42 0.62 3.22 16.10
N ALA A 43 0.33 2.86 17.35
CA ALA A 43 1.17 3.22 18.48
C ALA A 43 2.07 2.04 18.83
N TRP A 44 3.39 2.27 18.81
CA TRP A 44 4.39 1.26 19.13
C TRP A 44 4.71 1.26 20.62
N GLY A 45 4.77 0.07 21.21
CA GLY A 45 5.37 -0.19 22.51
C GLY A 45 6.64 -1.00 22.38
N THR A 46 7.21 -1.38 23.52
CA THR A 46 8.31 -2.35 23.59
C THR A 46 7.84 -3.55 24.43
N GLN A 47 8.62 -4.63 24.50
CA GLN A 47 8.28 -5.79 25.33
C GLN A 47 8.01 -5.45 26.81
N TYR A 48 8.58 -4.36 27.33
CA TYR A 48 8.44 -3.93 28.72
C TYR A 48 7.63 -2.62 28.90
N ARG A 49 7.30 -1.91 27.82
CA ARG A 49 6.58 -0.63 27.89
C ARG A 49 5.31 -0.65 27.07
N LYS A 50 4.25 -0.08 27.64
CA LYS A 50 2.97 0.13 26.96
C LYS A 50 3.16 0.97 25.67
N PRO A 51 2.29 0.81 24.67
CA PRO A 51 2.33 1.60 23.45
C PRO A 51 2.30 3.10 23.70
N ASN A 52 3.22 3.85 23.09
CA ASN A 52 3.26 5.29 23.24
C ASN A 52 2.20 5.97 22.35
N GLN A 53 1.07 6.33 22.95
CA GLN A 53 -0.05 6.97 22.25
C GLN A 53 0.26 8.38 21.75
N TYR A 54 1.29 9.05 22.27
CA TYR A 54 1.68 10.41 21.87
C TYR A 54 2.58 10.44 20.63
N LYS A 55 3.15 9.30 20.24
CA LYS A 55 4.02 9.19 19.06
C LYS A 55 3.54 8.08 18.11
N PRO A 56 2.30 8.18 17.59
CA PRO A 56 1.79 7.20 16.64
C PRO A 56 2.44 7.36 15.26
N VAL A 57 2.42 6.28 14.50
CA VAL A 57 2.67 6.26 13.06
C VAL A 57 1.33 6.15 12.36
N TYR A 58 1.13 6.96 11.33
CA TYR A 58 -0.03 6.89 10.47
C TYR A 58 0.34 6.23 9.15
N VAL A 59 -0.51 5.34 8.68
CA VAL A 59 -0.43 4.75 7.34
C VAL A 59 -1.75 5.00 6.64
N VAL A 60 -1.70 5.41 5.38
CA VAL A 60 -2.86 5.51 4.50
C VAL A 60 -2.69 4.47 3.42
N TYR A 61 -3.63 3.54 3.34
CA TYR A 61 -3.65 2.47 2.37
C TYR A 61 -4.90 2.59 1.50
N TYR A 62 -4.74 2.45 0.18
CA TYR A 62 -5.82 2.51 -0.79
C TYR A 62 -5.99 1.12 -1.41
N SER A 63 -7.14 0.47 -1.25
CA SER A 63 -7.33 -0.89 -1.78
C SER A 63 -7.22 -0.99 -3.30
N GLN A 64 -7.46 0.12 -4.01
CA GLN A 64 -7.43 0.19 -5.46
C GLN A 64 -6.03 0.42 -6.05
N THR A 65 -5.01 0.69 -5.22
CA THR A 65 -3.66 0.98 -5.70
C THR A 65 -2.61 0.21 -4.90
N PRO A 66 -1.46 -0.15 -5.50
CA PRO A 66 -0.38 -0.83 -4.78
C PRO A 66 0.41 0.11 -3.85
N TYR A 67 -0.11 1.32 -3.56
CA TYR A 67 0.61 2.34 -2.81
C TYR A 67 0.10 2.46 -1.36
N ALA A 68 1.04 2.59 -0.44
CA ALA A 68 0.80 2.93 0.95
C ALA A 68 1.64 4.14 1.34
N PHE A 69 1.02 5.13 1.98
CA PHE A 69 1.71 6.32 2.48
C PHE A 69 1.93 6.19 3.96
N THR A 70 3.15 6.43 4.43
CA THR A 70 3.49 6.34 5.86
C THR A 70 3.97 7.67 6.39
N SER A 71 3.51 8.07 7.57
CA SER A 71 4.05 9.22 8.28
C SER A 71 5.46 8.94 8.79
N PHE A 72 6.14 10.01 9.23
CA PHE A 72 7.41 9.87 9.93
C PHE A 72 7.27 8.93 11.13
N CYS A 73 8.17 7.95 11.24
CA CYS A 73 8.23 7.05 12.38
C CYS A 73 9.50 7.29 13.20
N PRO A 74 9.35 7.57 14.50
CA PRO A 74 10.50 7.77 15.38
C PRO A 74 11.24 6.45 15.66
N LEU A 75 10.55 5.30 15.67
CA LEU A 75 11.16 3.98 15.81
C LEU A 75 11.47 3.37 14.44
N LYS A 76 12.60 3.77 13.85
CA LYS A 76 13.07 3.21 12.57
C LYS A 76 13.22 1.68 12.58
N SER A 77 13.46 1.08 13.75
CA SER A 77 13.55 -0.38 13.92
C SER A 77 12.26 -1.12 13.56
N ASN A 78 11.10 -0.46 13.69
CA ASN A 78 9.80 -1.10 13.48
C ASN A 78 9.30 -0.94 12.04
N MET A 79 10.01 -0.16 11.21
CA MET A 79 9.65 0.06 9.81
C MET A 79 9.69 -1.20 8.94
N PRO A 80 10.72 -2.06 9.04
CA PRO A 80 10.71 -3.33 8.30
C PRO A 80 9.54 -4.23 8.68
N LEU A 81 9.19 -4.30 9.97
CA LEU A 81 8.03 -5.07 10.46
C LEU A 81 6.72 -4.50 9.90
N LEU A 82 6.56 -3.18 9.90
CA LEU A 82 5.39 -2.53 9.30
C LEU A 82 5.28 -2.84 7.81
N GLY A 83 6.39 -2.78 7.07
CA GLY A 83 6.42 -3.11 5.65
C GLY A 83 6.03 -4.56 5.38
N GLN A 84 6.53 -5.51 6.17
CA GLN A 84 6.15 -6.92 6.07
C GLN A 84 4.67 -7.14 6.39
N ALA A 85 4.17 -6.51 7.45
CA ALA A 85 2.76 -6.62 7.83
C ALA A 85 1.84 -6.07 6.73
N LEU A 86 2.18 -4.94 6.11
CA LEU A 86 1.45 -4.40 4.96
C LEU A 86 1.48 -5.37 3.78
N THR A 87 2.68 -5.86 3.41
CA THR A 87 2.89 -6.77 2.27
C THR A 87 2.05 -8.05 2.39
N VAL A 88 2.11 -8.70 3.55
CA VAL A 88 1.41 -9.96 3.79
C VAL A 88 -0.10 -9.73 3.91
N ALA A 89 -0.53 -8.68 4.61
CA ALA A 89 -1.96 -8.40 4.76
C ALA A 89 -2.62 -8.01 3.44
N SER A 90 -1.91 -7.31 2.55
CA SER A 90 -2.43 -6.89 1.24
C SER A 90 -2.25 -7.93 0.14
N ASN A 91 -1.79 -9.16 0.44
CA ASN A 91 -1.49 -10.20 -0.55
C ASN A 91 -0.50 -9.77 -1.64
N HIS A 92 0.46 -8.90 -1.31
CA HIS A 92 1.55 -8.51 -2.21
C HIS A 92 2.81 -9.32 -1.93
N HIS A 93 3.69 -9.47 -2.93
CA HIS A 93 4.95 -10.21 -2.75
C HIS A 93 6.09 -9.34 -2.21
N LYS A 94 6.08 -8.04 -2.51
CA LYS A 94 7.19 -7.14 -2.20
C LYS A 94 6.70 -5.73 -1.92
N ILE A 95 7.31 -5.09 -0.94
CA ILE A 95 7.18 -3.65 -0.70
C ILE A 95 8.51 -2.95 -1.01
N VAL A 96 8.44 -1.82 -1.68
CA VAL A 96 9.60 -0.97 -1.99
C VAL A 96 9.33 0.43 -1.49
N LYS A 97 10.33 1.01 -0.81
CA LYS A 97 10.27 2.40 -0.38
C LYS A 97 10.64 3.30 -1.56
N MET A 98 9.71 4.15 -1.98
CA MET A 98 9.99 5.22 -2.95
C MET A 98 10.80 6.34 -2.30
N ASP A 99 11.62 7.02 -3.11
CA ASP A 99 12.33 8.24 -2.70
C ASP A 99 11.45 9.49 -2.83
N LEU A 100 10.20 9.39 -2.35
CA LEU A 100 9.24 10.48 -2.32
C LEU A 100 8.89 10.80 -0.87
N ARG A 101 9.20 12.02 -0.44
CA ARG A 101 8.89 12.51 0.91
C ARG A 101 8.40 13.95 0.85
N SER A 102 7.23 14.20 1.42
CA SER A 102 6.63 15.54 1.50
C SER A 102 5.97 15.77 2.85
N ARG A 103 5.62 17.02 3.13
CA ARG A 103 4.76 17.42 4.26
C ARG A 103 3.27 17.28 3.94
N TYR A 104 2.91 17.31 2.66
CA TYR A 104 1.52 17.29 2.19
C TYR A 104 1.23 15.94 1.53
N LEU A 105 0.23 15.24 2.07
CA LEU A 105 -0.22 13.95 1.54
C LEU A 105 -0.81 14.12 0.13
N ASP A 106 -1.60 15.17 -0.10
CA ASP A 106 -2.27 15.41 -1.38
C ASP A 106 -1.27 15.60 -2.52
N SER A 107 -0.14 16.27 -2.26
CA SER A 107 0.91 16.41 -3.26
C SER A 107 1.55 15.06 -3.61
N LEU A 108 1.78 14.19 -2.62
CA LEU A 108 2.32 12.85 -2.85
C LEU A 108 1.30 11.99 -3.61
N LYS A 109 0.04 12.03 -3.20
CA LYS A 109 -1.07 11.34 -3.85
C LYS A 109 -1.17 11.76 -5.31
N ALA A 110 -1.16 13.06 -5.59
CA ALA A 110 -1.25 13.60 -6.95
C ALA A 110 -0.11 13.11 -7.85
N ILE A 111 1.14 13.09 -7.35
CA ILE A 111 2.30 12.62 -8.13
C ILE A 111 2.18 11.12 -8.42
N VAL A 112 1.95 10.33 -7.38
CA VAL A 112 1.93 8.86 -7.47
C VAL A 112 0.76 8.38 -8.32
N PHE A 113 -0.44 8.95 -8.11
CA PHE A 113 -1.63 8.54 -8.85
C PHE A 113 -1.59 9.02 -10.30
N LYS A 114 -1.03 10.19 -10.59
CA LYS A 114 -0.82 10.63 -11.98
C LYS A 114 0.12 9.67 -12.72
N GLN A 115 1.21 9.23 -12.08
CA GLN A 115 2.13 8.27 -12.70
C GLN A 115 1.48 6.89 -12.87
N TYR A 116 0.72 6.43 -11.87
CA TYR A 116 -0.02 5.18 -11.93
C TYR A 116 -1.04 5.18 -13.07
N ASN A 117 -1.92 6.17 -13.13
CA ASN A 117 -2.96 6.26 -14.17
C ASN A 117 -2.36 6.33 -15.56
N ARG A 118 -1.28 7.11 -15.75
CA ARG A 118 -0.58 7.17 -17.04
C ARG A 118 -0.03 5.80 -17.47
N THR A 119 0.55 5.07 -16.53
CA THR A 119 1.14 3.75 -16.81
C THR A 119 0.03 2.73 -17.10
N PHE A 120 -1.07 2.79 -16.34
CA PHE A 120 -2.25 1.97 -16.55
C PHE A 120 -2.90 2.22 -17.92
N GLU A 121 -3.07 3.48 -18.33
CA GLU A 121 -3.56 3.85 -19.65
C GLU A 121 -2.62 3.37 -20.77
N THR A 122 -1.31 3.50 -20.60
CA THR A 122 -0.33 3.07 -21.63
C THR A 122 -0.32 1.55 -21.80
N HIS A 123 -0.47 0.79 -20.71
CA HIS A 123 -0.55 -0.69 -20.78
C HIS A 123 -1.86 -1.17 -21.41
N ASN A 124 -2.97 -0.47 -21.17
CA ASN A 124 -4.26 -0.78 -21.79
C ASN A 124 -4.39 -0.25 -23.24
N SER A 125 -3.53 0.70 -23.64
CA SER A 125 -3.49 1.28 -24.99
C SER A 125 -2.44 0.62 -25.90
N THR A 126 -1.91 -0.55 -25.52
CA THR A 126 -1.18 -1.41 -26.47
C THR A 126 -2.19 -2.02 -27.43
N VAL A 127 -2.48 -1.27 -28.50
CA VAL A 127 -3.10 -1.76 -29.73
C VAL A 127 -2.38 -3.04 -30.15
N PRO A 128 -3.08 -4.15 -30.47
CA PRO A 128 -2.41 -5.29 -31.05
C PRO A 128 -1.88 -4.86 -32.42
N LEU A 129 -0.56 -4.78 -32.55
CA LEU A 129 0.11 -4.72 -33.85
C LEU A 129 -0.05 -6.09 -34.55
N GLN A 130 -1.25 -6.36 -35.05
CA GLN A 130 -1.55 -7.23 -36.19
C GLN A 130 -2.23 -6.27 -37.18
N ASP A 131 -1.58 -5.86 -38.26
CA ASP A 131 -1.37 -6.73 -39.40
C ASP A 131 -0.02 -6.49 -40.08
N ARG A 132 0.70 -7.60 -40.23
CA ARG A 132 1.85 -7.74 -41.08
C ARG A 132 1.33 -8.15 -42.45
N THR A 133 0.92 -7.20 -43.29
CA THR A 133 0.62 -7.50 -44.69
C THR A 133 1.95 -7.73 -45.43
N LEU A 134 2.40 -8.99 -45.40
CA LEU A 134 3.28 -9.54 -46.42
C LEU A 134 2.44 -9.72 -47.68
N GLU A 135 2.35 -8.69 -48.53
CA GLU A 135 2.00 -8.93 -49.92
C GLU A 135 3.21 -9.61 -50.57
N LEU A 136 3.00 -10.89 -50.89
CA LEU A 136 3.88 -11.70 -51.70
C LEU A 136 3.94 -11.10 -53.11
N ASP A 137 5.07 -10.50 -53.47
CA ASP A 137 5.52 -10.47 -54.86
C ASP A 137 5.87 -11.91 -55.27
N ILE A 138 4.98 -12.55 -56.03
CA ILE A 138 5.33 -13.70 -56.86
C ILE A 138 4.99 -13.33 -58.31
N HIS A 139 6.04 -13.47 -59.12
CA HIS A 139 6.20 -13.27 -60.57
C HIS A 139 5.03 -13.64 -61.48
#